data_AF-A0A519TK61-F1
#
_entry.id   AF-A0A519TK61-F1
#
_cell.length_a   1.000
_cell.length_b   1.000
_cell.length_c   1.000
_cell.angle_alpha   90.00
_cell.angle_beta   90.00
_cell.angle_gamma   90.00
#
_symmetry.space_group_name_H-M   'P 1'
#
loop_
_entity.id
_entity.type
_entity.pdbx_description
1 polymer ?
#
loop_
_entity_poly.entity_id
_entity_poly.type
_entity_poly.pdbx_seq_one_letter_code
_entity_poly.pdbx_strand_id
1 'polypeptide(L)' 'GIAETQEMLDFCAEHNIMSDVEVIDIQHINEAYERMLKGDVKYRFVIDVASLN' A
#
# COMPACT_ATOMS: atom_id res chain seq x y z
N GLY A 1 -9.80 16.80 -0.69
CA GLY A 1 -9.31 16.04 -1.85
C GLY A 1 -10.04 16.51 -3.08
N ILE A 2 -9.61 16.08 -4.26
CA ILE A 2 -10.40 16.24 -5.50
C ILE A 2 -11.66 15.37 -5.39
N ALA A 3 -12.79 15.84 -5.90
CA ALA A 3 -14.10 15.18 -5.72
C ALA A 3 -14.07 13.75 -6.28
N GLU A 4 -13.39 13.55 -7.40
CA GLU A 4 -13.24 12.27 -8.09
C GLU A 4 -12.49 11.23 -7.23
N THR A 5 -11.57 11.66 -6.35
CA THR A 5 -10.90 10.74 -5.42
C THR A 5 -11.85 10.25 -4.34
N GLN A 6 -12.73 11.12 -3.85
CA GLN A 6 -13.73 10.70 -2.86
C GLN A 6 -14.72 9.71 -3.47
N GLU A 7 -15.21 10.00 -4.69
CA GLU A 7 -16.10 9.08 -5.43
C GLU A 7 -15.44 7.71 -5.66
N MET A 8 -14.16 7.67 -6.01
CA MET A 8 -13.41 6.41 -6.16
C MET A 8 -13.29 5.64 -4.84
N LEU A 9 -13.01 6.34 -3.73
CA LEU A 9 -12.90 5.70 -2.41
C LEU A 9 -14.26 5.14 -1.93
N ASP A 10 -15.33 5.91 -2.12
CA ASP A 10 -16.70 5.50 -1.75
C ASP A 10 -17.12 4.26 -2.56
N PHE A 11 -16.88 4.26 -3.87
CA PHE A 11 -17.11 3.10 -4.73
C PHE A 11 -16.30 1.87 -4.27
N CYS A 12 -15.01 2.03 -3.97
CA CYS A 12 -14.19 0.92 -3.49
C CYS A 12 -14.72 0.35 -2.17
N ALA A 13 -15.15 1.22 -1.25
CA ALA A 13 -15.72 0.82 0.03
C ALA A 13 -17.05 0.07 -0.12
N GLU A 14 -17.95 0.56 -0.99
CA GLU A 14 -19.25 -0.08 -1.27
C GLU A 14 -19.09 -1.48 -1.88
N HIS A 15 -18.12 -1.63 -2.77
CA HIS A 15 -17.89 -2.89 -3.49
C HIS A 15 -16.84 -3.81 -2.87
N ASN A 16 -16.33 -3.47 -1.66
CA ASN A 16 -15.26 -4.20 -0.97
C ASN A 16 -14.02 -4.43 -1.86
N ILE A 17 -13.65 -3.41 -2.63
CA ILE A 17 -12.47 -3.40 -3.49
C ILE A 17 -11.28 -2.95 -2.65
N MET A 18 -10.39 -3.90 -2.36
CA MET A 18 -9.18 -3.68 -1.59
C MET A 18 -7.95 -4.04 -2.43
N SER A 19 -6.80 -3.48 -2.08
CA SER A 19 -5.53 -3.87 -2.69
C SER A 19 -4.92 -5.04 -1.93
N ASP A 20 -4.32 -5.99 -2.64
CA ASP A 20 -3.41 -6.97 -2.02
C ASP A 20 -2.08 -6.27 -1.70
N VAL A 21 -1.71 -6.32 -0.42
CA VAL A 21 -0.57 -5.58 0.11
C VAL A 21 0.33 -6.46 0.97
N GLU A 22 1.62 -6.16 0.92
CA GLU A 22 2.63 -6.63 1.86
C GLU A 22 2.96 -5.47 2.81
N VAL A 23 2.57 -5.60 4.07
CA VAL A 23 2.88 -4.60 5.10
C VAL A 23 4.31 -4.80 5.58
N ILE A 24 5.07 -3.71 5.65
CA ILE A 24 6.46 -3.70 6.12
C ILE A 24 6.65 -2.65 7.22
N ASP A 25 7.55 -2.91 8.15
CA ASP A 25 8.03 -1.89 9.07
C ASP A 25 8.96 -0.91 8.34
N ILE A 26 9.09 0.32 8.86
CA ILE A 26 9.90 1.37 8.21
C ILE A 26 11.38 0.98 8.06
N GLN A 27 11.90 0.14 8.97
CA GLN A 27 13.28 -0.33 8.96
C GLN A 27 13.60 -1.20 7.73
N HIS A 28 12.58 -1.80 7.09
CA HIS A 28 12.72 -2.68 5.94
C HIS A 28 12.53 -1.99 4.59
N ILE A 29 12.42 -0.66 4.55
CA ILE A 29 12.12 0.08 3.30
C ILE A 29 13.14 -0.16 2.19
N ASN A 30 14.44 -0.22 2.51
CA ASN A 30 15.49 -0.44 1.50
C ASN A 30 15.39 -1.85 0.89
N GLU A 31 15.12 -2.86 1.70
CA GLU A 31 14.93 -4.24 1.23
C GLU A 31 13.68 -4.36 0.35
N ALA A 32 12.57 -3.77 0.77
CA ALA A 32 11.33 -3.74 0.00
C ALA A 32 11.51 -3.02 -1.35
N TYR A 33 12.33 -1.96 -1.39
CA TYR A 33 12.67 -1.26 -2.63
C TYR A 33 13.45 -2.16 -3.60
N GLU A 34 14.44 -2.92 -3.12
CA GLU A 34 15.17 -3.88 -3.96
C GLU A 34 14.27 -5.00 -4.49
N ARG A 35 13.36 -5.51 -3.66
CA ARG A 35 12.37 -6.53 -4.05
C ARG A 35 11.41 -6.00 -5.12
N MET A 36 10.91 -4.77 -4.94
CA MET A 36 10.05 -4.11 -5.93
C MET A 36 10.74 -3.99 -7.30
N LEU A 37 12.03 -3.60 -7.34
CA LEU A 37 12.79 -3.51 -8.60
C LEU A 37 12.95 -4.87 -9.28
N LYS A 38 12.96 -5.97 -8.52
CA LYS A 38 13.00 -7.36 -9.04
C LYS A 38 11.60 -7.90 -9.38
N GLY A 39 10.54 -7.14 -9.14
CA GLY A 39 9.15 -7.59 -9.29
C GLY A 39 8.71 -8.60 -8.22
N ASP A 40 9.48 -8.73 -7.14
CA ASP A 40 9.21 -9.64 -6.03
C ASP A 40 8.25 -8.99 -5.00
N VAL A 41 7.03 -8.73 -5.44
CA VAL A 41 5.96 -8.17 -4.61
C VAL A 41 4.59 -8.56 -5.17
N LYS A 42 3.61 -8.82 -4.30
CA LYS A 42 2.21 -9.09 -4.68
C LYS A 42 1.23 -8.24 -3.86
N TYR A 43 0.77 -7.08 -4.32
CA TYR A 43 1.20 -6.30 -5.50
C TYR A 43 1.76 -4.93 -5.11
N ARG A 44 1.63 -4.54 -3.83
CA ARG A 44 2.16 -3.28 -3.29
C ARG A 44 2.75 -3.51 -1.91
N PHE A 45 3.82 -2.78 -1.61
CA PHE A 45 4.26 -2.59 -0.23
C PHE A 45 3.47 -1.45 0.42
N VAL A 46 3.07 -1.64 1.67
CA VAL A 46 2.51 -0.59 2.54
C VAL A 46 3.39 -0.49 3.77
N ILE A 47 3.88 0.71 4.07
CA ILE A 47 4.71 0.94 5.25
C ILE A 47 3.78 1.17 6.44
N ASP A 48 3.94 0.40 7.50
CA ASP A 48 3.31 0.70 8.78
C ASP A 48 4.07 1.84 9.46
N VAL A 49 3.53 3.06 9.38
CA VAL A 49 4.17 4.24 9.98
C VAL A 49 4.06 4.22 11.52
N ALA A 50 3.15 3.44 12.11
CA ALA A 50 3.08 3.29 13.56
C ALA A 50 4.25 2.46 14.12
N SER A 51 4.99 1.73 13.26
CA SER A 51 6.24 1.05 13.62
C SER A 51 7.42 2.01 13.91
N LEU A 52 7.24 3.31 13.66
CA LEU A 52 8.21 4.36 13.95
C LEU A 52 8.22 4.69 15.46
N ASN A 53 8.84 3.82 16.26
CA ASN A 53 9.16 4.08 17.67
C ASN A 53 10.68 4.14 17.89
#